data_AF-A0A8J5CJ74-F1
#
_entry.id   AF-A0A8J5CJ74-F1
#
_cell.length_a   1.000
_cell.length_b   1.000
_cell.length_c   1.000
_cell.angle_alpha   90.00
_cell.angle_beta   90.00
_cell.angle_gamma   90.00
#
_symmetry.space_group_name_H-M   'P 1'
#
loop_
_entity.id
_entity.type
_entity.pdbx_description
1 polymer ?
#
loop_
_entity_poly.entity_id
_entity_poly.type
_entity_poly.pdbx_seq_one_letter_code
_entity_poly.pdbx_strand_id
1 'polypeptide(L)'
;MIEATNHQLGDIMAWRRRWQVKSTADKNQAIVMSRSREDTRLLEGKLKFGDYTLAIKDSINILGVEVDFRLSFDRHLETVARRASLRVTLLRRVSHWCRGRRSIHCWPSVVMLNTPLHLVQQ
;
A
#
# COMPACT_ATOMS: atom_id res chain seq x y z
N MET A 1 18.09 5.69 -22.33
CA MET A 1 17.01 5.04 -21.54
C MET A 1 16.41 6.00 -20.53
N ILE A 2 17.19 6.46 -19.53
CA ILE A 2 16.72 7.43 -18.50
C ILE A 2 16.11 8.70 -19.11
N GLU A 3 16.75 9.29 -20.12
CA GLU A 3 16.25 10.50 -20.78
C GLU A 3 14.89 10.27 -21.46
N ALA A 4 14.73 9.15 -22.16
CA ALA A 4 13.46 8.78 -22.77
C ALA A 4 12.36 8.57 -21.72
N THR A 5 12.67 7.91 -20.60
CA THR A 5 11.74 7.75 -19.48
C THR A 5 11.37 9.11 -18.85
N ASN A 6 12.33 9.98 -18.62
CA ASN A 6 12.08 11.32 -18.09
C ASN A 6 11.24 12.17 -19.07
N HIS A 7 11.41 11.99 -20.38
CA HIS A 7 10.57 12.65 -21.37
C HIS A 7 9.10 12.18 -21.25
N GLN A 8 8.87 10.87 -21.16
CA GLN A 8 7.52 10.31 -20.95
C GLN A 8 6.90 10.75 -19.61
N LEU A 9 7.68 10.85 -18.55
CA LEU A 9 7.23 11.42 -17.27
C LEU A 9 6.83 12.91 -17.43
N GLY A 10 7.52 13.64 -18.30
CA GLY A 10 7.16 14.99 -18.71
C GLY A 10 5.78 15.08 -19.38
N ASP A 11 5.47 14.15 -20.29
CA ASP A 11 4.15 14.08 -20.95
C ASP A 11 3.03 13.80 -19.95
N ILE A 12 3.26 12.88 -19.00
CA ILE A 12 2.32 12.59 -17.91
C ILE A 12 2.13 13.83 -17.04
N MET A 13 3.18 14.60 -16.78
CA MET A 13 3.07 15.86 -16.03
C MET A 13 2.29 16.93 -16.80
N ALA A 14 2.46 17.03 -18.12
CA ALA A 14 1.68 17.93 -18.96
C ALA A 14 0.19 17.55 -18.95
N TRP A 15 -0.11 16.26 -19.10
CA TRP A 15 -1.46 15.72 -18.95
C TRP A 15 -2.04 16.04 -17.57
N ARG A 16 -1.30 15.75 -16.50
CA ARG A 16 -1.71 16.01 -15.12
C ARG A 16 -2.06 17.48 -14.90
N ARG A 17 -1.24 18.40 -15.41
CA ARG A 17 -1.48 19.86 -15.34
C ARG A 17 -2.74 20.26 -16.11
N ARG A 18 -2.92 19.72 -17.32
CA ARG A 18 -4.11 19.97 -18.15
C ARG A 18 -5.40 19.55 -17.44
N TRP A 19 -5.38 18.43 -16.72
CA TRP A 19 -6.54 17.90 -16.00
C TRP A 19 -6.60 18.31 -14.52
N GLN A 20 -5.72 19.23 -14.09
CA GLN A 20 -5.67 19.75 -12.71
C GLN A 20 -5.58 18.67 -11.62
N VAL A 21 -4.96 17.52 -11.93
CA VAL A 21 -4.82 16.42 -10.98
C VAL A 21 -3.79 16.81 -9.92
N LYS A 22 -4.26 17.01 -8.68
CA LYS A 22 -3.40 17.28 -7.52
C LYS A 22 -2.72 15.98 -7.07
N SER A 23 -1.41 16.02 -6.94
CA SER A 23 -0.57 14.98 -6.35
C SER A 23 0.46 15.67 -5.45
N THR A 24 0.81 15.00 -4.38
CA THR A 24 1.76 15.43 -3.37
C THR A 24 3.05 14.62 -3.53
N ALA A 25 4.20 15.22 -3.18
CA ALA A 25 5.51 14.61 -3.42
C ALA A 25 5.69 13.26 -2.70
N ASP A 26 5.09 13.11 -1.52
CA ASP A 26 5.08 11.89 -0.70
C ASP A 26 4.39 10.69 -1.38
N LYS A 27 3.40 10.98 -2.25
CA LYS A 27 2.65 9.96 -3.00
C LYS A 27 3.32 9.56 -4.31
N ASN A 28 4.32 10.33 -4.76
CA ASN A 28 5.02 10.04 -6.00
C ASN A 28 6.18 9.08 -5.72
N GLN A 29 5.95 7.81 -5.99
CA GLN A 29 6.90 6.73 -5.75
C GLN A 29 7.13 5.97 -7.05
N ALA A 30 8.34 5.44 -7.22
CA ALA A 30 8.69 4.61 -8.36
C ALA A 30 9.12 3.23 -7.90
N ILE A 31 8.82 2.23 -8.71
CA ILE A 31 9.31 0.87 -8.56
C ILE A 31 9.98 0.46 -9.87
N VAL A 32 11.17 -0.10 -9.80
CA VAL A 32 11.91 -0.57 -10.98
C VAL A 32 11.72 -2.06 -11.09
N MET A 33 11.02 -2.47 -12.15
CA MET A 33 10.82 -3.88 -12.47
C MET A 33 11.95 -4.33 -13.40
N SER A 34 13.10 -4.69 -12.82
CA SER A 34 14.22 -5.28 -13.57
C SER A 34 14.65 -6.60 -12.94
N ARG A 35 15.26 -7.46 -13.77
CA ARG A 35 15.95 -8.68 -13.34
C ARG A 35 17.33 -8.37 -12.74
N SER A 36 17.90 -7.21 -13.04
CA SER A 36 19.20 -6.73 -12.53
C SER A 36 18.99 -5.67 -11.45
N ARG A 37 19.73 -5.79 -10.34
CA ARG A 37 19.73 -4.79 -9.27
C ARG A 37 20.59 -3.57 -9.62
N GLU A 38 21.54 -3.75 -10.52
CA GLU A 38 22.39 -2.70 -11.06
C GLU A 38 21.55 -1.65 -11.79
N ASP A 39 20.52 -2.08 -12.54
CA ASP A 39 19.57 -1.18 -13.19
C ASP A 39 18.84 -0.28 -12.18
N THR A 40 18.39 -0.83 -11.05
CA THR A 40 17.73 -0.06 -9.99
C THR A 40 18.66 1.03 -9.45
N ARG A 41 19.92 0.68 -9.17
CA ARG A 41 20.95 1.63 -8.70
C ARG A 41 21.29 2.70 -9.74
N LEU A 42 21.30 2.33 -11.02
CA LEU A 42 21.56 3.26 -12.10
C LEU A 42 20.45 4.30 -12.26
N LEU A 43 19.22 3.97 -11.86
CA LEU A 43 18.05 4.86 -11.93
C LEU A 43 17.86 5.72 -10.68
N GLU A 44 18.47 5.30 -9.56
CA GLU A 44 18.35 5.98 -8.27
C GLU A 44 18.82 7.44 -8.36
N GLY A 45 17.95 8.36 -7.95
CA GLY A 45 18.19 9.81 -8.01
C GLY A 45 18.10 10.44 -9.42
N LYS A 46 17.82 9.67 -10.48
CA LYS A 46 17.82 10.18 -11.87
C LYS A 46 16.43 10.36 -12.47
N LEU A 47 15.42 9.69 -11.91
CA LEU A 47 14.03 9.81 -12.36
C LEU A 47 13.39 11.09 -11.81
N LYS A 48 12.94 11.98 -12.70
CA LYS A 48 12.33 13.26 -12.34
C LYS A 48 10.86 13.30 -12.73
N PHE A 49 10.02 13.77 -11.82
CA PHE A 49 8.59 13.98 -12.04
C PHE A 49 8.22 15.41 -11.67
N GLY A 50 8.30 16.31 -12.67
CA GLY A 50 8.26 17.74 -12.44
C GLY A 50 9.53 18.21 -11.72
N ASP A 51 9.35 18.93 -10.61
CA ASP A 51 10.45 19.46 -9.80
C ASP A 51 10.94 18.46 -8.73
N TYR A 52 10.34 17.26 -8.69
CA TYR A 52 10.64 16.23 -7.70
C TYR A 52 11.46 15.09 -8.30
N THR A 53 12.43 14.59 -7.55
CA THR A 53 13.09 13.31 -7.86
C THR A 53 12.26 12.18 -7.26
N LEU A 54 11.93 11.18 -8.06
CA LEU A 54 11.14 10.03 -7.61
C LEU A 54 12.00 9.13 -6.71
N ALA A 55 11.48 8.83 -5.52
CA ALA A 55 12.07 7.82 -4.65
C ALA A 55 11.79 6.44 -5.25
N ILE A 56 12.86 5.69 -5.54
CA ILE A 56 12.76 4.29 -5.94
C ILE A 56 12.58 3.45 -4.69
N LYS A 57 11.56 2.61 -4.69
CA LYS A 57 11.25 1.70 -3.59
C LYS A 57 11.23 0.26 -4.08
N ASP A 58 11.58 -0.66 -3.18
CA ASP A 58 11.45 -2.10 -3.44
C ASP A 58 9.99 -2.53 -3.50
N SER A 59 9.12 -1.94 -2.66
CA SER A 59 7.68 -2.15 -2.70
C SER A 59 6.89 -0.85 -2.67
N ILE A 60 5.71 -0.87 -3.28
CA ILE A 60 4.75 0.24 -3.28
C ILE A 60 3.37 -0.24 -2.82
N ASN A 61 2.64 0.64 -2.13
CA ASN A 61 1.28 0.37 -1.71
C ASN A 61 0.31 1.10 -2.65
N ILE A 62 -0.47 0.31 -3.39
CA ILE A 62 -1.51 0.81 -4.29
C ILE A 62 -2.86 0.37 -3.72
N LEU A 63 -3.68 1.35 -3.32
CA LEU A 63 -5.04 1.12 -2.81
C LEU A 63 -5.14 0.12 -1.64
N GLY A 64 -4.10 0.05 -0.80
CA GLY A 64 -4.05 -0.88 0.34
C GLY A 64 -3.40 -2.22 0.04
N VAL A 65 -3.02 -2.47 -1.21
CA VAL A 65 -2.29 -3.67 -1.64
C VAL A 65 -0.82 -3.34 -1.80
N GLU A 66 0.05 -4.09 -1.12
CA GLU A 66 1.50 -3.95 -1.26
C GLU A 66 2.00 -4.85 -2.38
N VAL A 67 2.76 -4.28 -3.31
CA VAL A 67 3.37 -4.97 -4.45
C VAL A 67 4.87 -4.72 -4.45
N ASP A 68 5.64 -5.80 -4.60
CA ASP A 68 7.11 -5.77 -4.64
C ASP A 68 7.65 -5.63 -6.08
N PHE A 69 8.96 -5.35 -6.23
CA PHE A 69 9.63 -5.17 -7.53
C PHE A 69 9.57 -6.43 -8.40
N ARG A 70 9.33 -7.59 -7.77
CA ARG A 70 9.10 -8.89 -8.41
C ARG A 70 7.67 -9.10 -8.90
N LEU A 71 6.79 -8.10 -8.74
CA LEU A 71 5.34 -8.23 -8.96
C LEU A 71 4.69 -9.33 -8.10
N SER A 72 5.31 -9.64 -6.96
CA SER A 72 4.74 -10.58 -6.00
C SER A 72 4.00 -9.85 -4.88
N PHE A 73 3.03 -10.56 -4.30
CA PHE A 73 2.20 -10.10 -3.20
C PHE A 73 2.60 -10.75 -1.88
N ASP A 74 3.75 -11.43 -1.82
CA ASP A 74 4.13 -12.28 -0.69
C ASP A 74 4.15 -11.49 0.63
N ARG A 75 4.75 -10.28 0.61
CA ARG A 75 4.76 -9.37 1.77
C ARG A 75 3.37 -8.96 2.23
N HIS A 76 2.48 -8.72 1.26
CA HIS A 76 1.08 -8.38 1.55
C HIS A 76 0.35 -9.58 2.17
N LEU A 77 0.48 -10.76 1.57
CA LEU A 77 -0.11 -12.00 2.05
C LEU A 77 0.38 -12.36 3.45
N GLU A 78 1.68 -12.24 3.71
CA GLU A 78 2.26 -12.46 5.04
C GLU A 78 1.67 -11.48 6.06
N THR A 79 1.54 -10.21 5.70
CA THR A 79 0.94 -9.19 6.57
C THR A 79 -0.53 -9.48 6.87
N VAL A 80 -1.31 -9.85 5.85
CA VAL A 80 -2.72 -10.22 5.99
C VAL A 80 -2.88 -11.49 6.85
N ALA A 81 -2.09 -12.52 6.56
CA ALA A 81 -2.09 -13.77 7.31
C ALA A 81 -1.72 -13.55 8.77
N ARG A 82 -0.67 -12.78 9.05
CA ARG A 82 -0.28 -12.40 10.42
C ARG A 82 -1.39 -11.66 11.15
N ARG A 83 -2.02 -10.67 10.51
CA ARG A 83 -3.16 -9.94 11.09
C ARG A 83 -4.33 -10.87 11.40
N ALA A 84 -4.67 -11.77 10.48
CA ALA A 84 -5.72 -12.76 10.69
C ALA A 84 -5.37 -13.69 11.86
N SER A 85 -4.15 -14.24 11.92
CA SER A 85 -3.71 -15.12 13.01
C SER A 85 -3.73 -14.45 14.37
N LEU A 86 -3.30 -13.18 14.46
CA LEU A 86 -3.41 -12.40 15.70
C LEU A 86 -4.87 -12.24 16.13
N ARG A 87 -5.76 -11.88 15.20
CA ARG A 87 -7.20 -11.74 15.48
C ARG A 87 -7.82 -13.06 15.94
N VAL A 88 -7.52 -14.16 15.26
CA VAL A 88 -7.97 -15.51 15.66
C VAL A 88 -7.44 -15.88 17.04
N THR A 89 -6.19 -15.55 17.36
CA THR A 89 -5.60 -15.81 18.68
C THR A 89 -6.30 -15.04 19.78
N LEU A 90 -6.61 -13.76 19.55
CA LEU A 90 -7.39 -12.95 20.49
C LEU A 90 -8.81 -13.50 20.67
N LEU A 91 -9.49 -13.84 19.57
CA LEU A 91 -10.81 -14.47 19.60
C LEU A 91 -10.79 -15.78 20.40
N ARG A 92 -9.79 -16.63 20.20
CA ARG A 92 -9.61 -17.86 20.98
C ARG A 92 -9.44 -17.58 22.47
N ARG A 93 -8.64 -16.56 22.83
CA ARG A 93 -8.45 -16.16 24.24
C ARG A 93 -9.76 -15.71 24.89
N VAL A 94 -10.60 -14.94 24.20
CA VAL A 94 -11.89 -14.48 24.78
C VAL A 94 -13.04 -15.46 24.57
N SER A 95 -12.86 -16.48 23.72
CA SER A 95 -13.94 -17.42 23.35
C SER A 95 -14.54 -18.17 24.52
N HIS A 96 -13.75 -18.46 25.57
CA HIS A 96 -14.24 -19.15 26.75
C HIS A 96 -15.23 -18.29 27.57
N TRP A 97 -15.16 -16.96 27.48
CA TRP A 97 -16.12 -16.04 28.12
C TRP A 97 -17.48 -16.08 27.39
N CYS A 98 -17.46 -16.35 26.08
CA CYS A 98 -18.67 -16.46 25.27
C CYS A 98 -19.33 -17.85 25.31
N ARG A 99 -18.65 -18.90 25.77
CA ARG A 99 -19.21 -20.28 25.80
C ARG A 99 -20.34 -20.48 26.82
N GLY A 100 -20.52 -19.56 27.78
CA GLY A 100 -21.55 -19.66 28.82
C GLY A 100 -22.89 -18.99 28.50
N ARG A 101 -23.01 -18.20 27.43
CA ARG A 101 -24.27 -17.52 27.06
C ARG A 101 -24.62 -17.84 25.61
N ARG A 102 -25.67 -18.64 25.38
CA ARG A 102 -26.30 -18.86 24.06
C ARG A 102 -27.01 -17.59 23.58
N SER A 103 -26.30 -16.47 23.50
CA SER A 103 -26.90 -15.20 23.09
C SER A 103 -26.08 -14.60 21.96
N ILE A 104 -26.73 -14.55 20.80
CA ILE A 104 -26.26 -14.02 19.52
C ILE A 104 -25.89 -12.53 19.65
N HIS A 105 -26.23 -11.89 20.77
CA HIS A 105 -25.94 -10.50 21.11
C HIS A 105 -24.47 -10.18 21.45
N CYS A 106 -23.57 -11.17 21.60
CA CYS A 106 -22.14 -10.90 21.82
C CYS A 106 -21.34 -10.66 20.51
N TRP A 107 -21.89 -11.00 19.35
CA TRP A 107 -21.20 -10.85 18.07
C TRP A 107 -21.11 -9.39 17.58
N PRO A 108 -22.16 -8.56 17.68
CA PRO A 108 -22.08 -7.16 17.23
C PRO A 108 -21.00 -6.35 17.95
N SER A 109 -20.77 -6.56 19.26
CA SER A 109 -19.75 -5.84 20.01
C SER A 109 -18.31 -6.26 19.66
N VAL A 110 -18.11 -7.52 19.27
CA VAL A 110 -16.82 -8.02 18.76
C VAL A 110 -16.57 -7.58 17.31
N VAL A 111 -17.62 -7.44 16.51
CA VAL A 111 -17.55 -6.91 15.14
C VAL A 111 -17.42 -5.37 15.11
N MET A 112 -17.94 -4.64 16.10
CA MET A 112 -17.75 -3.18 16.21
C MET A 112 -16.31 -2.76 16.54
N LEU A 113 -15.51 -3.64 17.14
CA LEU A 113 -14.05 -3.45 17.27
C LEU A 113 -13.30 -3.71 15.94
N ASN A 114 -14.03 -4.05 14.87
CA ASN A 114 -13.51 -4.51 13.58
C ASN A 114 -13.73 -3.49 12.44
N THR A 115 -14.27 -2.30 12.73
CA THR A 115 -14.25 -1.14 11.82
C THR A 115 -13.06 -0.23 12.16
N PRO A 116 -12.20 0.13 11.18
CA PRO A 116 -11.29 1.24 11.40
C PRO A 116 -12.13 2.51 11.58
N LEU A 117 -12.08 3.09 12.77
CA LEU A 117 -12.52 4.46 13.07
C LEU A 117 -11.64 5.45 12.29
N HIS A 118 -11.84 5.55 10.98
CA HIS A 118 -11.45 6.69 10.16
C HIS A 118 -12.30 6.67 8.90
N LEU A 119 -13.43 7.39 8.96
CA LEU A 119 -14.28 7.90 7.88
C LEU A 119 -15.75 7.71 8.25
N VAL A 120 -16.32 8.64 9.01
CA VAL A 120 -17.48 9.48 8.64
C VAL A 120 -17.54 10.61 9.68
N GLN A 121 -16.87 11.71 9.38
CA GLN A 121 -17.31 13.05 9.76
C GLN A 121 -17.18 13.91 8.49
N GLN A 122 -18.30 14.06 7.80
CA GLN A 122 -18.67 15.25 7.05
C GLN A 122 -20.02 15.70 7.61
#